data_AF-A0A2V7XWK5-F1
#
_entry.id   AF-A0A2V7XWK5-F1
#
_cell.length_a   1.000
_cell.length_b   1.000
_cell.length_c   1.000
_cell.angle_alpha   90.00
_cell.angle_beta   90.00
_cell.angle_gamma   90.00
#
_symmetry.space_group_name_H-M   'P 1'
#
loop_
_entity.id
_entity.type
_entity.pdbx_description
1 polymer ?
#
loop_
_entity_poly.entity_id
_entity_poly.type
_entity_poly.pdbx_seq_one_letter_code
_entity_poly.pdbx_strand_id
1 'polypeptide(L)'
;GELEVIVVAADSPLRDLAALVRAMKADPSSVSFAGAAGGPDDLFLQRFSRAIGVDATRTTWVSVTGGSEVADAVVGKQVTAGLSGFGELSSRIESGELRTLAISAEEPTRDGRLRTLREQGINLSFVNWRGVFAPPGISDGEKETLRTAIQAMTATREWRQALEHYRWRDLYLSGNDFVRFLVEEEARSELPAPHRPGAIVRGGTWSRRAQAGLASIILLFACIATFVTWQRLEGVRRERELWRQLEHVQEQYRQRSAETQDLLEGLSAQIGRQFEKWALTNAEREVAMLMLKGLRHKEIATIRGTSERTVRTQALTVYKKAGLDGRTDLAAFFLEDFLLAAHPVQPSARRAG
;
A
#
# COMPACT_ATOMS: atom_id res chain seq x y z
N GLY A 1 3.05 0.96 12.88
CA GLY A 1 1.63 1.33 12.91
C GLY A 1 1.47 2.78 12.54
N GLU A 2 0.40 3.10 11.87
CA GLU A 2 0.10 4.43 11.31
C GLU A 2 -1.10 5.03 12.04
N LEU A 3 -0.99 6.29 12.44
CA LEU A 3 -2.05 6.99 13.15
C LEU A 3 -2.95 7.69 12.14
N GLU A 4 -4.24 7.75 12.44
CA GLU A 4 -5.23 8.47 11.65
C GLU A 4 -5.35 9.92 12.13
N VAL A 5 -5.69 10.82 11.22
CA VAL A 5 -6.04 12.20 11.55
C VAL A 5 -7.41 12.58 10.99
N ILE A 6 -8.09 13.47 11.72
CA ILE A 6 -9.30 14.14 11.25
C ILE A 6 -8.88 15.54 10.80
N VAL A 7 -9.06 15.85 9.52
CA VAL A 7 -8.68 17.15 8.94
C VAL A 7 -9.88 17.84 8.30
N VAL A 8 -9.79 19.17 8.23
CA VAL A 8 -10.70 20.02 7.44
C VAL A 8 -9.87 21.05 6.68
N ALA A 9 -10.47 21.76 5.72
CA ALA A 9 -9.80 22.86 5.04
C ALA A 9 -9.38 23.93 6.06
N ALA A 10 -8.26 24.61 5.83
CA ALA A 10 -7.75 25.61 6.76
C ALA A 10 -8.75 26.74 7.07
N ASP A 11 -9.57 27.10 6.08
CA ASP A 11 -10.63 28.12 6.16
C ASP A 11 -12.01 27.57 6.53
N SER A 12 -12.10 26.29 6.90
CA SER A 12 -13.36 25.64 7.29
C SER A 12 -14.02 26.35 8.49
N PRO A 13 -15.37 26.45 8.52
CA PRO A 13 -16.09 26.92 9.71
C PRO A 13 -15.91 25.99 10.91
N LEU A 14 -15.54 24.72 10.71
CA LEU A 14 -15.24 23.77 11.77
C LEU A 14 -13.82 24.01 12.31
N ARG A 15 -13.72 24.75 13.41
CA ARG A 15 -12.41 25.15 13.98
C ARG A 15 -11.80 24.13 14.93
N ASP A 16 -12.61 23.25 15.48
CA ASP A 16 -12.23 22.26 16.48
C ASP A 16 -13.06 20.98 16.35
N LEU A 17 -12.60 19.92 17.01
CA LEU A 17 -13.30 18.64 17.03
C LEU A 17 -14.71 18.77 17.61
N ALA A 18 -14.90 19.64 18.61
CA ALA A 18 -16.20 19.84 19.24
C ALA A 18 -17.24 20.40 18.25
N ALA A 19 -16.82 21.26 17.31
CA ALA A 19 -17.67 21.76 16.23
C ALA A 19 -18.08 20.65 15.27
N LEU A 20 -17.14 19.77 14.88
CA LEU A 20 -17.45 18.61 14.06
C LEU A 20 -18.43 17.67 14.77
N VAL A 21 -18.18 17.35 16.05
CA VAL A 21 -19.06 16.50 16.86
C VAL A 21 -20.45 17.10 17.00
N ARG A 22 -20.57 18.43 17.21
CA ARG A 22 -21.86 19.11 17.23
C ARG A 22 -22.59 19.00 15.90
N ALA A 23 -21.90 19.21 14.78
CA ALA A 23 -22.48 19.09 13.45
C ALA A 23 -23.01 17.66 13.20
N MET A 24 -22.18 16.64 13.49
CA MET A 24 -22.58 15.23 13.35
C MET A 24 -23.75 14.85 14.24
N LYS A 25 -23.84 15.37 15.47
CA LYS A 25 -24.96 15.09 16.38
C LYS A 25 -26.25 15.79 15.97
N ALA A 26 -26.15 17.00 15.42
CA ALA A 26 -27.30 17.78 14.99
C ALA A 26 -27.93 17.17 13.72
N ASP A 27 -27.10 16.90 12.71
CA ASP A 27 -27.51 16.24 11.48
C ASP A 27 -26.32 15.48 10.87
N PRO A 28 -26.23 14.16 11.08
CA PRO A 28 -25.15 13.36 10.52
C PRO A 28 -25.05 13.47 8.99
N SER A 29 -26.18 13.67 8.29
CA SER A 29 -26.21 13.72 6.83
C SER A 29 -25.63 15.02 6.25
N SER A 30 -25.53 16.06 7.09
CA SER A 30 -24.89 17.34 6.74
C SER A 30 -23.36 17.27 6.70
N VAL A 31 -22.77 16.19 7.21
CA VAL A 31 -21.31 16.01 7.27
C VAL A 31 -20.89 14.94 6.27
N SER A 32 -20.02 15.34 5.34
CA SER A 32 -19.38 14.44 4.39
C SER A 32 -17.91 14.21 4.72
N PHE A 33 -17.47 12.97 4.56
CA PHE A 33 -16.11 12.53 4.80
C PHE A 33 -15.48 11.99 3.52
N ALA A 34 -14.17 12.20 3.34
CA ALA A 34 -13.36 11.48 2.34
C ALA A 34 -12.33 10.57 3.00
N GLY A 35 -12.11 9.38 2.42
CA GLY A 35 -11.11 8.40 2.83
C GLY A 35 -11.19 7.13 1.99
N ALA A 36 -10.30 6.17 2.24
CA ALA A 36 -10.31 4.87 1.57
C ALA A 36 -11.47 3.98 2.08
N ALA A 37 -12.39 3.61 1.19
CA ALA A 37 -13.51 2.73 1.55
C ALA A 37 -13.06 1.30 1.88
N GLY A 38 -13.69 0.68 2.90
CA GLY A 38 -13.38 -0.68 3.34
C GLY A 38 -12.00 -0.84 3.99
N GLY A 39 -11.28 0.27 4.19
CA GLY A 39 -9.97 0.33 4.82
C GLY A 39 -9.99 0.93 6.24
N PRO A 40 -8.80 1.26 6.77
CA PRO A 40 -8.65 1.87 8.09
C PRO A 40 -9.44 3.16 8.29
N ASP A 41 -9.52 4.03 7.27
CA ASP A 41 -10.20 5.33 7.33
C ASP A 41 -11.71 5.18 7.62
N ASP A 42 -12.37 4.27 6.89
CA ASP A 42 -13.78 3.94 7.06
C ASP A 42 -14.03 3.29 8.44
N LEU A 43 -13.18 2.33 8.84
CA LEU A 43 -13.26 1.73 10.17
C LEU A 43 -13.07 2.77 11.29
N PHE A 44 -12.16 3.72 11.08
CA PHE A 44 -11.92 4.81 12.02
C PHE A 44 -13.15 5.72 12.14
N LEU A 45 -13.80 6.09 11.02
CA LEU A 45 -15.06 6.83 11.05
C LEU A 45 -16.14 6.10 11.84
N GLN A 46 -16.29 4.79 11.62
CA GLN A 46 -17.28 3.96 12.31
C GLN A 46 -17.05 3.95 13.83
N ARG A 47 -15.80 3.76 14.26
CA ARG A 47 -15.42 3.79 15.69
C ARG A 47 -15.57 5.18 16.30
N PHE A 48 -15.16 6.23 15.58
CA PHE A 48 -15.30 7.62 16.00
C PHE A 48 -16.76 8.01 16.19
N SER A 49 -17.61 7.74 15.19
CA SER A 49 -19.04 8.04 15.23
C SER A 49 -19.71 7.33 16.39
N ARG A 50 -19.40 6.05 16.62
CA ARG A 50 -19.89 5.32 17.80
C ARG A 50 -19.45 5.96 19.11
N ALA A 51 -18.16 6.31 19.24
CA ALA A 51 -17.63 6.90 20.47
C ALA A 51 -18.35 8.21 20.85
N ILE A 52 -18.91 8.92 19.86
CA ILE A 52 -19.72 10.13 20.08
C ILE A 52 -21.23 9.88 20.08
N GLY A 53 -21.69 8.64 19.89
CA GLY A 53 -23.11 8.26 19.86
C GLY A 53 -23.84 8.60 18.56
N VAL A 54 -23.13 8.66 17.44
CA VAL A 54 -23.66 8.92 16.08
C VAL A 54 -23.56 7.65 15.24
N ASP A 55 -24.58 7.40 14.42
CA ASP A 55 -24.56 6.33 13.42
C ASP A 55 -23.78 6.79 12.18
N ALA A 56 -22.62 6.16 11.94
CA ALA A 56 -21.76 6.48 10.80
C ALA A 56 -22.45 6.27 9.45
N THR A 57 -23.43 5.35 9.35
CA THR A 57 -24.14 5.09 8.08
C THR A 57 -25.03 6.25 7.64
N ARG A 58 -25.27 7.21 8.54
CA ARG A 58 -26.05 8.42 8.26
C ARG A 58 -25.20 9.59 7.78
N THR A 59 -23.87 9.48 7.76
CA THR A 59 -22.99 10.48 7.15
C THR A 59 -22.81 10.18 5.66
N THR A 60 -22.29 11.15 4.92
CA THR A 60 -21.92 10.92 3.51
C THR A 60 -20.44 10.50 3.44
N TRP A 61 -20.16 9.35 2.82
CA TRP A 61 -18.78 8.88 2.59
C TRP A 61 -18.41 8.99 1.12
N VAL A 62 -17.31 9.68 0.83
CA VAL A 62 -16.72 9.78 -0.51
C VAL A 62 -15.44 8.93 -0.52
N SER A 63 -15.46 7.86 -1.29
CA SER A 63 -14.30 6.98 -1.43
C SER A 63 -13.27 7.59 -2.37
N VAL A 64 -12.04 7.72 -1.89
CA VAL A 64 -10.88 8.15 -2.67
C VAL A 64 -9.69 7.23 -2.39
N THR A 65 -8.69 7.24 -3.26
CA THR A 65 -7.56 6.31 -3.19
C THR A 65 -6.31 7.06 -2.70
N GLY A 66 -6.20 7.21 -1.38
CA GLY A 66 -5.00 7.75 -0.72
C GLY A 66 -5.11 9.22 -0.27
N GLY A 67 -4.19 9.62 0.60
CA GLY A 67 -4.27 10.88 1.35
C GLY A 67 -4.15 12.15 0.49
N SER A 68 -3.50 12.10 -0.67
CA SER A 68 -3.47 13.26 -1.58
C SER A 68 -4.85 13.59 -2.15
N GLU A 69 -5.62 12.57 -2.54
CA GLU A 69 -6.99 12.76 -3.01
C GLU A 69 -7.92 13.19 -1.87
N VAL A 70 -7.70 12.69 -0.64
CA VAL A 70 -8.40 13.17 0.57
C VAL A 70 -8.13 14.66 0.79
N ALA A 71 -6.86 15.08 0.73
CA ALA A 71 -6.48 16.47 0.91
C ALA A 71 -7.14 17.38 -0.14
N ASP A 72 -7.09 16.98 -1.41
CA ASP A 72 -7.64 17.76 -2.52
C ASP A 72 -9.17 17.87 -2.43
N ALA A 73 -9.87 16.80 -2.02
CA ALA A 73 -11.32 16.81 -1.81
C ALA A 73 -11.72 17.76 -0.67
N VAL A 74 -10.93 17.81 0.41
CA VAL A 74 -11.15 18.70 1.55
C VAL A 74 -10.85 20.16 1.18
N VAL A 75 -9.68 20.43 0.58
CA VAL A 75 -9.27 21.79 0.16
C VAL A 75 -10.23 22.35 -0.90
N GLY A 76 -10.65 21.50 -1.84
CA GLY A 76 -11.66 21.83 -2.85
C GLY A 76 -13.09 21.95 -2.31
N LYS A 77 -13.30 21.76 -1.01
CA LYS A 77 -14.61 21.84 -0.32
C LYS A 77 -15.66 20.88 -0.90
N GLN A 78 -15.21 19.77 -1.49
CA GLN A 78 -16.08 18.70 -1.98
C GLN A 78 -16.64 17.89 -0.81
N VAL A 79 -15.87 17.79 0.28
CA VAL A 79 -16.28 17.15 1.54
C VAL A 79 -16.07 18.05 2.74
N THR A 80 -16.80 17.78 3.84
CA THR A 80 -16.68 18.53 5.09
C THR A 80 -15.36 18.25 5.82
N ALA A 81 -14.93 16.99 5.87
CA ALA A 81 -13.75 16.54 6.56
C ALA A 81 -13.06 15.39 5.82
N GLY A 82 -11.76 15.21 6.07
CA GLY A 82 -10.97 14.09 5.55
C GLY A 82 -10.46 13.21 6.68
N LEU A 83 -10.41 11.91 6.43
CA LEU A 83 -9.77 10.91 7.28
C LEU A 83 -8.68 10.21 6.46
N SER A 84 -7.49 10.11 7.01
CA SER A 84 -6.38 9.37 6.41
C SER A 84 -5.21 9.25 7.39
N GLY A 85 -4.25 8.41 7.05
CA GLY A 85 -2.98 8.29 7.75
C GLY A 85 -2.25 9.63 7.87
N PHE A 86 -1.75 9.92 9.07
CA PHE A 86 -1.03 11.16 9.37
C PHE A 86 0.16 11.39 8.43
N GLY A 87 0.90 10.33 8.09
CA GLY A 87 2.03 10.41 7.17
C GLY A 87 1.63 10.99 5.81
N GLU A 88 0.48 10.55 5.28
CA GLU A 88 -0.03 10.94 3.96
C GLU A 88 -0.51 12.40 3.90
N LEU A 89 -1.02 12.93 5.01
CA LEU A 89 -1.53 14.30 5.09
C LEU A 89 -0.54 15.29 5.72
N SER A 90 0.57 14.82 6.29
CA SER A 90 1.49 15.66 7.07
C SER A 90 2.02 16.87 6.29
N SER A 91 2.39 16.72 5.02
CA SER A 91 2.88 17.83 4.19
C SER A 91 1.82 18.91 3.94
N ARG A 92 0.56 18.51 3.71
CA ARG A 92 -0.61 19.39 3.53
C ARG A 92 -1.00 20.11 4.82
N ILE A 93 -0.79 19.45 5.97
CA ILE A 93 -0.98 20.05 7.29
C ILE A 93 0.13 21.05 7.59
N GLU A 94 1.40 20.69 7.34
CA GLU A 94 2.58 21.52 7.60
C GLU A 94 2.60 22.79 6.71
N SER A 95 2.11 22.69 5.47
CA SER A 95 1.93 23.83 4.57
C SER A 95 0.75 24.75 4.93
N GLY A 96 -0.12 24.32 5.85
CA GLY A 96 -1.26 25.10 6.33
C GLY A 96 -2.47 25.06 5.41
N GLU A 97 -2.51 24.17 4.41
CA GLU A 97 -3.69 23.95 3.56
C GLU A 97 -4.82 23.23 4.34
N LEU A 98 -4.42 22.36 5.28
CA LEU A 98 -5.33 21.60 6.13
C LEU A 98 -5.20 21.98 7.61
N ARG A 99 -6.33 21.95 8.30
CA ARG A 99 -6.42 22.07 9.76
C ARG A 99 -6.72 20.71 10.37
N THR A 100 -5.84 20.24 11.25
CA THR A 100 -6.07 19.01 12.02
C THR A 100 -7.00 19.29 13.21
N LEU A 101 -8.09 18.53 13.30
CA LEU A 101 -9.02 18.57 14.42
C LEU A 101 -8.65 17.56 15.51
N ALA A 102 -8.15 16.38 15.11
CA ALA A 102 -7.70 15.35 16.04
C ALA A 102 -6.68 14.41 15.39
N ILE A 103 -5.84 13.80 16.22
CA ILE A 103 -5.04 12.61 15.88
C ILE A 103 -5.49 11.41 16.73
N SER A 104 -5.46 10.21 16.17
CA SER A 104 -5.95 8.99 16.82
C SER A 104 -5.00 8.38 17.86
N ALA A 105 -3.92 9.08 18.22
CA ALA A 105 -2.94 8.59 19.18
C ALA A 105 -3.56 8.34 20.57
N GLU A 106 -3.03 7.32 21.25
CA GLU A 106 -3.45 6.99 22.62
C GLU A 106 -2.91 7.98 23.66
N GLU A 107 -1.66 8.40 23.49
CA GLU A 107 -0.97 9.34 24.38
C GLU A 107 -0.81 10.71 23.68
N PRO A 108 -0.71 11.81 24.46
CA PRO A 108 -0.40 13.13 23.92
C PRO A 108 0.82 13.10 23.00
N THR A 109 0.74 13.83 21.90
CA THR A 109 1.85 13.94 20.96
C THR A 109 3.04 14.64 21.61
N ARG A 110 4.27 14.18 21.33
CA ARG A 110 5.48 14.70 21.99
C ARG A 110 5.71 16.19 21.75
N ASP A 111 5.29 16.71 20.61
CA ASP A 111 5.40 18.12 20.28
C ASP A 111 4.21 18.96 20.78
N GLY A 112 3.17 18.33 21.32
CA GLY A 112 1.95 18.95 21.80
C GLY A 112 1.14 19.69 20.74
N ARG A 113 1.52 19.56 19.45
CA ARG A 113 0.89 20.33 18.37
C ARG A 113 -0.44 19.74 17.96
N LEU A 114 -0.53 18.41 17.97
CA LEU A 114 -1.72 17.67 17.57
C LEU A 114 -2.42 17.14 18.82
N ARG A 115 -3.66 17.58 19.02
CA ARG A 115 -4.51 17.10 20.10
C ARG A 115 -5.11 15.75 19.75
N THR A 116 -5.01 14.81 20.68
CA THR A 116 -5.62 13.49 20.54
C THR A 116 -7.13 13.54 20.71
N LEU A 117 -7.83 12.46 20.32
CA LEU A 117 -9.24 12.26 20.66
C LEU A 117 -9.46 12.20 22.19
N ARG A 118 -8.56 11.52 22.91
CA ARG A 118 -8.65 11.34 24.37
C ARG A 118 -8.50 12.66 25.13
N GLU A 119 -7.54 13.50 24.75
CA GLU A 119 -7.38 14.85 25.31
C GLU A 119 -8.62 15.73 25.08
N GLN A 120 -9.41 15.42 24.06
CA GLN A 120 -10.64 16.13 23.70
C GLN A 120 -11.91 15.45 24.24
N GLY A 121 -11.76 14.50 25.17
CA GLY A 121 -12.87 13.86 25.89
C GLY A 121 -13.54 12.70 25.17
N ILE A 122 -12.95 12.21 24.07
CA ILE A 122 -13.46 11.05 23.33
C ILE A 122 -12.53 9.87 23.63
N ASN A 123 -13.03 8.87 24.36
CA ASN A 123 -12.25 7.69 24.72
C ASN A 123 -12.09 6.73 23.52
N LEU A 124 -11.25 7.13 22.57
CA LEU A 124 -10.92 6.36 21.39
C LEU A 124 -9.45 6.61 21.03
N SER A 125 -8.70 5.53 20.86
CA SER A 125 -7.44 5.52 20.13
C SER A 125 -7.60 4.58 18.93
N PHE A 126 -6.84 4.84 17.87
CA PHE A 126 -6.86 4.01 16.68
C PHE A 126 -5.47 4.00 16.05
N VAL A 127 -5.05 2.83 15.58
CA VAL A 127 -3.79 2.69 14.86
C VAL A 127 -3.97 1.65 13.76
N ASN A 128 -3.59 2.02 12.54
CA ASN A 128 -3.50 1.11 11.42
C ASN A 128 -2.21 0.28 11.57
N TRP A 129 -2.35 -0.96 12.03
CA TRP A 129 -1.26 -1.89 12.27
C TRP A 129 -1.15 -2.92 11.14
N ARG A 130 0.03 -3.55 11.01
CA ARG A 130 0.33 -4.56 10.00
C ARG A 130 0.91 -5.77 10.72
N GLY A 131 0.52 -6.97 10.31
CA GLY A 131 0.95 -8.23 10.93
C GLY A 131 1.50 -9.21 9.90
N VAL A 132 2.44 -10.04 10.33
CA VAL A 132 2.96 -11.17 9.53
C VAL A 132 2.44 -12.46 10.14
N PHE A 133 1.79 -13.29 9.32
CA PHE A 133 1.18 -14.54 9.73
C PHE A 133 1.81 -15.68 8.97
N ALA A 134 2.10 -16.77 9.68
CA ALA A 134 2.54 -18.02 9.07
C ALA A 134 1.33 -18.96 8.86
N PRO A 135 1.37 -19.86 7.86
CA PRO A 135 0.32 -20.83 7.66
C PRO A 135 0.19 -21.78 8.87
N PRO A 136 -1.02 -22.32 9.12
CA PRO A 136 -1.21 -23.32 10.16
C PRO A 136 -0.37 -24.56 9.87
N GLY A 137 0.19 -25.19 10.92
CA GLY A 137 0.91 -26.46 10.81
C GLY A 137 2.43 -26.37 10.63
N ILE A 138 3.02 -25.17 10.56
CA ILE A 138 4.50 -25.04 10.57
C ILE A 138 5.09 -25.53 11.91
N SER A 139 6.26 -26.13 11.84
CA SER A 139 7.00 -26.62 13.00
C SER A 139 7.46 -25.48 13.91
N ASP A 140 7.75 -25.79 15.18
CA ASP A 140 8.25 -24.77 16.12
C ASP A 140 9.61 -24.21 15.70
N GLY A 141 10.46 -25.02 15.05
CA GLY A 141 11.72 -24.56 14.48
C GLY A 141 11.54 -23.55 13.34
N GLU A 142 10.56 -23.76 12.46
CA GLU A 142 10.22 -22.81 11.41
C GLU A 142 9.62 -21.51 11.98
N LYS A 143 8.75 -21.61 13.00
CA LYS A 143 8.22 -20.44 13.71
C LYS A 143 9.35 -19.59 14.29
N GLU A 144 10.32 -20.23 14.94
CA GLU A 144 11.44 -19.52 15.57
C GLU A 144 12.37 -18.89 14.53
N THR A 145 12.60 -19.58 13.41
CA THR A 145 13.38 -19.05 12.28
C THR A 145 12.74 -17.77 11.74
N LEU A 146 11.43 -17.80 11.45
CA LEU A 146 10.69 -16.64 10.96
C LEU A 146 10.67 -15.51 12.00
N ARG A 147 10.43 -15.83 13.29
CA ARG A 147 10.42 -14.82 14.35
C ARG A 147 11.77 -14.12 14.46
N THR A 148 12.86 -14.89 14.47
CA THR A 148 14.22 -14.38 14.54
C THR A 148 14.54 -13.49 13.34
N ALA A 149 14.15 -13.90 12.13
CA ALA A 149 14.36 -13.10 10.92
C ALA A 149 13.65 -11.74 10.98
N ILE A 150 12.37 -11.72 11.40
CA ILE A 150 11.62 -10.46 11.54
C ILE A 150 12.19 -9.61 12.69
N GLN A 151 12.58 -10.20 13.82
CA GLN A 151 13.22 -9.46 14.91
C GLN A 151 14.55 -8.84 14.49
N ALA A 152 15.37 -9.57 13.74
CA ALA A 152 16.61 -9.05 13.20
C ALA A 152 16.35 -7.90 12.23
N MET A 153 15.32 -8.01 11.38
CA MET A 153 14.90 -6.94 10.47
C MET A 153 14.51 -5.67 11.23
N THR A 154 13.71 -5.76 12.31
CA THR A 154 13.29 -4.58 13.07
C THR A 154 14.44 -3.90 13.82
N ALA A 155 15.56 -4.59 14.07
CA ALA A 155 16.76 -4.01 14.66
C ALA A 155 17.62 -3.19 13.66
N THR A 156 17.38 -3.34 12.35
CA THR A 156 18.19 -2.71 11.29
C THR A 156 18.07 -1.18 11.25
N ARG A 157 19.01 -0.52 10.57
CA ARG A 157 18.94 0.92 10.32
C ARG A 157 17.87 1.24 9.28
N GLU A 158 17.72 0.37 8.29
CA GLU A 158 16.78 0.46 7.19
C GLU A 158 15.34 0.45 7.72
N TRP A 159 15.04 -0.39 8.72
CA TRP A 159 13.74 -0.35 9.41
C TRP A 159 13.48 0.97 10.10
N ARG A 160 14.46 1.49 10.87
CA ARG A 160 14.35 2.81 11.51
C ARG A 160 14.13 3.94 10.50
N GLN A 161 14.83 3.90 9.37
CA GLN A 161 14.63 4.87 8.28
C GLN A 161 13.24 4.76 7.66
N ALA A 162 12.71 3.55 7.48
CA ALA A 162 11.35 3.36 6.98
C ALA A 162 10.32 3.92 7.97
N LEU A 163 10.48 3.65 9.27
CA LEU A 163 9.61 4.20 10.32
C LEU A 163 9.59 5.74 10.29
N GLU A 164 10.76 6.38 10.17
CA GLU A 164 10.87 7.84 10.08
C GLU A 164 10.24 8.39 8.79
N HIS A 165 10.57 7.78 7.64
CA HIS A 165 10.11 8.23 6.33
C HIS A 165 8.59 8.20 6.20
N TYR A 166 7.97 7.08 6.60
CA TYR A 166 6.51 6.91 6.55
C TYR A 166 5.81 7.43 7.81
N ARG A 167 6.55 8.02 8.76
CA ARG A 167 6.06 8.46 10.07
C ARG A 167 5.29 7.37 10.84
N TRP A 168 5.72 6.13 10.71
CA TRP A 168 5.15 5.01 11.44
C TRP A 168 5.70 4.92 12.86
N ARG A 169 4.85 4.47 13.77
CA ARG A 169 5.27 4.02 15.10
C ARG A 169 5.81 2.61 15.02
N ASP A 170 6.91 2.35 15.71
CA ASP A 170 7.34 0.99 15.97
C ASP A 170 6.36 0.34 16.95
N LEU A 171 5.73 -0.74 16.49
CA LEU A 171 4.77 -1.55 17.25
C LEU A 171 5.14 -3.03 17.14
N TYR A 172 6.43 -3.33 17.02
CA TYR A 172 6.88 -4.72 16.93
C TYR A 172 6.45 -5.51 18.17
N LEU A 173 5.59 -6.49 17.95
CA LEU A 173 5.16 -7.49 18.92
C LEU A 173 5.40 -8.87 18.30
N SER A 174 5.77 -9.85 19.10
CA SER A 174 5.99 -11.22 18.63
C SER A 174 5.44 -12.25 19.62
N GLY A 175 5.21 -13.46 19.12
CA GLY A 175 4.76 -14.59 19.95
C GLY A 175 3.47 -14.28 20.70
N ASN A 176 3.44 -14.62 21.99
CA ASN A 176 2.26 -14.49 22.84
C ASN A 176 1.80 -13.04 23.02
N ASP A 177 2.71 -12.07 22.97
CA ASP A 177 2.33 -10.66 23.08
C ASP A 177 1.57 -10.19 21.84
N PHE A 178 1.96 -10.66 20.64
CA PHE A 178 1.21 -10.39 19.42
C PHE A 178 -0.16 -11.10 19.43
N VAL A 179 -0.21 -12.35 19.91
CA VAL A 179 -1.49 -13.08 20.06
C VAL A 179 -2.43 -12.34 21.01
N ARG A 180 -1.94 -11.87 22.16
CA ARG A 180 -2.74 -11.09 23.11
C ARG A 180 -3.26 -9.80 22.47
N PHE A 181 -2.40 -9.09 21.74
CA PHE A 181 -2.80 -7.89 21.00
C PHE A 181 -3.92 -8.19 19.98
N LEU A 182 -3.85 -9.30 19.26
CA LEU A 182 -4.90 -9.68 18.30
C LEU A 182 -6.24 -9.95 18.97
N VAL A 183 -6.25 -10.65 20.10
CA VAL A 183 -7.48 -10.91 20.88
C VAL A 183 -8.08 -9.59 21.39
N GLU A 184 -7.25 -8.67 21.85
CA GLU A 184 -7.70 -7.34 22.28
C GLU A 184 -8.23 -6.50 21.11
N GLU A 185 -7.58 -6.56 19.94
CA GLU A 185 -8.05 -5.90 18.72
C GLU A 185 -9.34 -6.49 18.19
N GLU A 186 -9.51 -7.81 18.25
CA GLU A 186 -10.74 -8.49 17.88
C GLU A 186 -11.87 -8.09 18.82
N ALA A 187 -11.65 -8.08 20.13
CA ALA A 187 -12.63 -7.59 21.10
C ALA A 187 -12.97 -6.09 20.93
N ARG A 188 -12.00 -5.26 20.51
CA ARG A 188 -12.24 -3.85 20.13
C ARG A 188 -13.01 -3.72 18.81
N SER A 189 -12.94 -4.73 17.94
CA SER A 189 -13.61 -4.79 16.64
C SER A 189 -14.99 -5.42 16.69
N GLU A 190 -15.23 -6.34 17.62
CA GLU A 190 -16.54 -6.93 17.87
C GLU A 190 -17.50 -5.82 18.32
N LEU A 191 -18.31 -5.38 17.37
CA LEU A 191 -19.39 -4.44 17.58
C LEU A 191 -20.50 -5.22 18.31
N PRO A 192 -20.85 -4.93 19.58
CA PRO A 192 -22.07 -5.48 20.13
C PRO A 192 -23.23 -4.95 19.27
N ALA A 193 -24.04 -5.87 18.73
CA ALA A 193 -25.28 -5.51 18.08
C ALA A 193 -26.09 -4.59 19.03
N PRO A 194 -26.76 -3.54 18.51
CA PRO A 194 -27.38 -2.54 19.37
C PRO A 194 -28.34 -3.18 20.37
N HIS A 195 -28.06 -3.02 21.67
CA HIS A 195 -28.97 -3.38 22.75
C HIS A 195 -30.26 -2.55 22.63
N ARG A 196 -31.39 -3.22 22.40
CA ARG A 196 -32.72 -2.63 22.59
C ARG A 196 -33.10 -2.74 24.08
N PRO A 197 -33.33 -1.63 24.81
CA PRO A 197 -33.82 -1.71 26.18
C PRO A 197 -35.23 -2.35 26.20
N GLY A 198 -35.43 -3.25 27.15
CA GLY A 198 -36.56 -4.18 27.23
C GLY A 198 -37.93 -3.52 27.23
N ALA A 199 -38.79 -3.95 26.31
CA ALA A 199 -40.21 -3.71 26.39
C ALA A 199 -40.83 -4.65 27.44
N ILE A 200 -41.53 -4.08 28.41
CA ILE A 200 -42.37 -4.82 29.36
C ILE A 200 -43.50 -5.49 28.56
N VAL A 201 -43.44 -6.81 28.40
CA VAL A 201 -44.52 -7.57 27.77
C VAL A 201 -45.53 -7.99 28.84
N ARG A 202 -46.67 -7.31 28.89
CA ARG A 202 -47.89 -7.86 29.49
C ARG A 202 -48.49 -8.89 28.53
N GLY A 203 -48.75 -10.09 29.04
CA GLY A 203 -49.27 -11.22 28.27
C GLY A 203 -50.61 -10.90 27.60
N GLY A 204 -50.65 -11.09 26.28
CA GLY A 204 -51.86 -11.09 25.47
C GLY A 204 -51.70 -12.10 24.34
N THR A 205 -52.73 -12.92 24.11
CA THR A 205 -52.74 -13.98 23.11
C THR A 205 -52.69 -13.39 21.69
N TRP A 206 -51.80 -13.94 20.86
CA TRP A 206 -51.51 -13.42 19.51
C TRP A 206 -52.67 -13.73 18.54
N SER A 207 -53.20 -12.70 17.87
CA SER A 207 -54.23 -12.86 16.83
C SER A 207 -53.64 -13.46 15.54
N ARG A 208 -54.45 -14.18 14.74
CA ARG A 208 -54.03 -14.82 13.46
C ARG A 208 -53.32 -13.88 12.48
N ARG A 209 -53.58 -12.57 12.53
CA ARG A 209 -52.89 -11.55 11.72
C ARG A 209 -51.44 -11.33 12.15
N ALA A 210 -51.13 -11.47 13.44
CA ALA A 210 -49.79 -11.32 13.97
C ALA A 210 -48.91 -12.56 13.68
N GLN A 211 -49.51 -13.75 13.58
CA GLN A 211 -48.82 -14.96 13.11
C GLN A 211 -48.46 -14.88 11.61
N ALA A 212 -49.35 -14.32 10.78
CA ALA A 212 -49.07 -14.11 9.35
C ALA A 212 -47.93 -13.08 9.14
N GLY A 213 -47.89 -12.00 9.92
CA GLY A 213 -46.80 -11.02 9.87
C GLY A 213 -45.43 -11.59 10.26
N LEU A 214 -45.41 -12.49 11.26
CA LEU A 214 -44.17 -13.16 11.69
C LEU A 214 -43.63 -14.12 10.62
N ALA A 215 -44.51 -14.85 9.92
CA ALA A 215 -44.12 -15.71 8.82
C ALA A 215 -43.52 -14.92 7.64
N SER A 216 -44.06 -13.74 7.33
CA SER A 216 -43.50 -12.85 6.30
C SER A 216 -42.11 -12.31 6.67
N ILE A 217 -41.88 -12.01 7.96
CA ILE A 217 -40.56 -11.58 8.45
C ILE A 217 -39.55 -12.73 8.35
N ILE A 218 -39.94 -13.96 8.72
CA ILE A 218 -39.05 -15.14 8.61
C ILE A 218 -38.67 -15.40 7.14
N LEU A 219 -39.63 -15.27 6.21
CA LEU A 219 -39.37 -15.40 4.77
C LEU A 219 -38.42 -14.30 4.26
N LEU A 220 -38.57 -13.06 4.73
CA LEU A 220 -37.67 -11.97 4.38
C LEU A 220 -36.23 -12.24 4.85
N PHE A 221 -36.07 -12.70 6.10
CA PHE A 221 -34.76 -13.08 6.63
C PHE A 221 -34.15 -14.28 5.88
N ALA A 222 -34.96 -15.26 5.47
CA ALA A 222 -34.50 -16.38 4.66
C ALA A 222 -34.05 -15.93 3.25
N CYS A 223 -34.74 -14.98 2.62
CA CYS A 223 -34.32 -14.38 1.36
C CYS A 223 -33.01 -13.59 1.49
N ILE A 224 -32.86 -12.80 2.56
CA ILE A 224 -31.62 -12.06 2.83
C ILE A 224 -30.46 -13.04 3.10
N ALA A 225 -30.67 -14.09 3.88
CA ALA A 225 -29.64 -15.11 4.13
C ALA A 225 -29.23 -15.84 2.84
N THR A 226 -30.19 -16.16 1.96
CA THR A 226 -29.92 -16.76 0.65
C THR A 226 -29.16 -15.78 -0.26
N PHE A 227 -29.49 -14.49 -0.22
CA PHE A 227 -28.79 -13.44 -0.98
C PHE A 227 -27.35 -13.23 -0.47
N VAL A 228 -27.14 -13.20 0.84
CA VAL A 228 -25.80 -13.06 1.44
C VAL A 228 -24.94 -14.30 1.16
N THR A 229 -25.50 -15.51 1.24
CA THR A 229 -24.77 -16.74 0.88
C THR A 229 -24.46 -16.79 -0.61
N TRP A 230 -25.37 -16.33 -1.48
CA TRP A 230 -25.11 -16.17 -2.90
C TRP A 230 -24.00 -15.13 -3.18
N GLN A 231 -24.01 -13.96 -2.51
CA GLN A 231 -22.93 -12.97 -2.61
C GLN A 231 -21.58 -13.51 -2.13
N ARG A 232 -21.56 -14.30 -1.05
CA ARG A 232 -20.34 -14.97 -0.56
C ARG A 232 -19.82 -15.99 -1.59
N LEU A 233 -20.72 -16.78 -2.19
CA LEU A 233 -20.36 -17.75 -3.23
C LEU A 233 -19.84 -17.07 -4.51
N GLU A 234 -20.43 -15.94 -4.91
CA GLU A 234 -19.93 -15.13 -6.02
C GLU A 234 -18.59 -14.48 -5.70
N GLY A 235 -18.38 -13.99 -4.48
CA GLY A 235 -17.09 -13.47 -4.03
C GLY A 235 -15.99 -14.50 -4.19
N VAL A 236 -16.22 -15.74 -3.74
CA VAL A 236 -15.29 -16.86 -3.90
C VAL A 236 -15.10 -17.26 -5.38
N ARG A 237 -16.07 -16.99 -6.27
CA ARG A 237 -15.90 -17.19 -7.72
C ARG A 237 -15.03 -16.08 -8.35
N ARG A 238 -15.24 -14.81 -7.97
CA ARG A 238 -14.45 -13.67 -8.44
C ARG A 238 -13.00 -13.78 -7.97
N GLU A 239 -12.80 -14.17 -6.73
CA GLU A 239 -11.46 -14.39 -6.16
C GLU A 239 -10.73 -15.50 -6.92
N ARG A 240 -11.39 -16.62 -7.21
CA ARG A 240 -10.79 -17.70 -8.03
C ARG A 240 -10.45 -17.26 -9.45
N GLU A 241 -11.26 -16.39 -10.05
CA GLU A 241 -10.98 -15.86 -11.38
C GLU A 241 -9.79 -14.89 -11.36
N LEU A 242 -9.71 -14.01 -10.35
CA LEU A 242 -8.56 -13.14 -10.13
C LEU A 242 -7.27 -13.94 -9.90
N TRP A 243 -7.32 -15.02 -9.12
CA TRP A 243 -6.17 -15.92 -8.92
C TRP A 243 -5.69 -16.56 -10.23
N ARG A 244 -6.61 -17.01 -11.09
CA ARG A 244 -6.25 -17.54 -12.42
C ARG A 244 -5.62 -16.48 -13.32
N GLN A 245 -6.16 -15.25 -13.29
CA GLN A 245 -5.59 -14.13 -14.03
C GLN A 245 -4.19 -13.78 -13.53
N LEU A 246 -3.99 -13.79 -12.20
CA LEU A 246 -2.70 -13.50 -11.57
C LEU A 246 -1.66 -14.57 -11.93
N GLU A 247 -2.05 -15.84 -11.92
CA GLU A 247 -1.20 -16.96 -12.30
C GLU A 247 -0.81 -16.88 -13.78
N HIS A 248 -1.77 -16.56 -14.66
CA HIS A 248 -1.50 -16.37 -16.09
C HIS A 248 -0.55 -15.19 -16.36
N VAL A 249 -0.75 -14.07 -15.65
CA VAL A 249 0.13 -12.90 -15.75
C VAL A 249 1.53 -13.20 -15.20
N GLN A 250 1.65 -13.89 -14.07
CA GLN A 250 2.94 -14.28 -13.52
C GLN A 250 3.70 -15.22 -14.46
N GLU A 251 3.01 -16.17 -15.08
CA GLU A 251 3.63 -17.09 -16.04
C GLU A 251 4.06 -16.34 -17.31
N GLN A 252 3.28 -15.38 -17.80
CA GLN A 252 3.69 -14.49 -18.89
C GLN A 252 4.93 -13.67 -18.52
N TYR A 253 5.02 -13.13 -17.30
CA TYR A 253 6.21 -12.43 -16.84
C TYR A 253 7.42 -13.36 -16.74
N ARG A 254 7.26 -14.59 -16.24
CA ARG A 254 8.34 -15.58 -16.20
C ARG A 254 8.84 -15.94 -17.60
N GLN A 255 7.94 -16.23 -18.52
CA GLN A 255 8.29 -16.58 -19.90
C GLN A 255 8.99 -15.41 -20.59
N ARG A 256 8.44 -14.19 -20.47
CA ARG A 256 9.05 -12.99 -21.06
C ARG A 256 10.40 -12.64 -20.42
N SER A 257 10.55 -12.87 -19.12
CA SER A 257 11.83 -12.69 -18.43
C SER A 257 12.86 -13.72 -18.88
N ALA A 258 12.46 -14.98 -19.07
CA ALA A 258 13.33 -16.04 -19.58
C ALA A 258 13.76 -15.77 -21.03
N GLU A 259 12.84 -15.34 -21.89
CA GLU A 259 13.14 -14.91 -23.27
C GLU A 259 14.08 -13.71 -23.29
N THR A 260 13.86 -12.71 -22.42
CA THR A 260 14.75 -11.54 -22.31
C THR A 260 16.13 -11.96 -21.83
N GLN A 261 16.21 -12.90 -20.89
CA GLN A 261 17.48 -13.39 -20.37
C GLN A 261 18.25 -14.21 -21.42
N ASP A 262 17.58 -15.06 -22.19
CA ASP A 262 18.18 -15.82 -23.31
C ASP A 262 18.70 -14.87 -24.40
N LEU A 263 17.94 -13.82 -24.74
CA LEU A 263 18.39 -12.76 -25.66
C LEU A 263 19.62 -12.01 -25.15
N LEU A 264 19.66 -11.69 -23.84
CA LEU A 264 20.80 -11.01 -23.21
C LEU A 264 22.04 -11.89 -23.13
N GLU A 265 21.88 -13.20 -22.88
CA GLU A 265 22.96 -14.18 -22.90
C GLU A 265 23.53 -14.35 -24.31
N GLY A 266 22.66 -14.49 -25.32
CA GLY A 266 23.05 -14.53 -26.73
C GLY A 266 23.82 -13.28 -27.18
N LEU A 267 23.36 -12.11 -26.72
CA LEU A 267 24.05 -10.85 -26.97
C LEU A 267 25.43 -10.81 -26.32
N SER A 268 25.52 -11.15 -25.04
CA SER A 268 26.79 -11.14 -24.29
C SER A 268 27.82 -12.05 -24.98
N ALA A 269 27.38 -13.21 -25.48
CA ALA A 269 28.22 -14.11 -26.27
C ALA A 269 28.70 -13.50 -27.59
N GLN A 270 27.86 -12.72 -28.29
CA GLN A 270 28.25 -12.03 -29.52
C GLN A 270 29.27 -10.92 -29.27
N ILE A 271 29.08 -10.14 -28.20
CA ILE A 271 30.05 -9.13 -27.76
C ILE A 271 31.38 -9.82 -27.40
N GLY A 272 31.34 -10.95 -26.69
CA GLY A 272 32.51 -11.75 -26.34
C GLY A 272 33.30 -12.22 -27.57
N ARG A 273 32.61 -12.76 -28.59
CA ARG A 273 33.23 -13.16 -29.87
C ARG A 273 33.88 -11.98 -30.59
N GLN A 274 33.26 -10.81 -30.54
CA GLN A 274 33.83 -9.62 -31.17
C GLN A 274 35.09 -9.14 -30.44
N PHE A 275 35.09 -9.19 -29.11
CA PHE A 275 36.27 -8.87 -28.31
C PHE A 275 37.44 -9.85 -28.55
N GLU A 276 37.13 -11.11 -28.86
CA GLU A 276 38.11 -12.09 -29.31
C GLU A 276 38.71 -11.74 -30.68
N LYS A 277 37.88 -11.35 -31.64
CA LYS A 277 38.35 -10.89 -32.97
C LYS A 277 39.27 -9.67 -32.87
N TRP A 278 38.98 -8.76 -31.94
CA TRP A 278 39.85 -7.61 -31.66
C TRP A 278 41.08 -7.95 -30.80
N ALA A 279 41.27 -9.21 -30.44
CA ALA A 279 42.38 -9.68 -29.60
C ALA A 279 42.54 -8.85 -28.30
N LEU A 280 41.42 -8.55 -27.65
CA LEU A 280 41.40 -7.86 -26.37
C LEU A 280 41.89 -8.79 -25.25
N THR A 281 42.76 -8.28 -24.39
CA THR A 281 43.17 -8.94 -23.14
C THR A 281 42.02 -8.97 -22.15
N ASN A 282 42.06 -9.85 -21.13
CA ASN A 282 41.00 -9.92 -20.11
C ASN A 282 40.71 -8.56 -19.46
N ALA A 283 41.76 -7.79 -19.18
CA ALA A 283 41.62 -6.46 -18.59
C ALA A 283 40.97 -5.44 -19.55
N GLU A 284 41.24 -5.54 -20.86
CA GLU A 284 40.62 -4.69 -21.89
C GLU A 284 39.16 -5.07 -22.12
N ARG A 285 38.83 -6.38 -22.10
CA ARG A 285 37.46 -6.90 -22.24
C ARG A 285 36.54 -6.38 -21.14
N GLU A 286 37.02 -6.41 -19.89
CA GLU A 286 36.28 -5.87 -18.74
C GLU A 286 36.00 -4.37 -18.91
N VAL A 287 37.02 -3.60 -19.31
CA VAL A 287 36.86 -2.15 -19.52
C VAL A 287 35.90 -1.87 -20.65
N ALA A 288 36.03 -2.56 -21.78
CA ALA A 288 35.14 -2.43 -22.93
C ALA A 288 33.69 -2.78 -22.57
N MET A 289 33.46 -3.88 -21.85
CA MET A 289 32.14 -4.30 -21.38
C MET A 289 31.50 -3.26 -20.46
N LEU A 290 32.25 -2.72 -19.50
CA LEU A 290 31.75 -1.69 -18.59
C LEU A 290 31.47 -0.35 -19.31
N MET A 291 32.22 -0.05 -20.37
CA MET A 291 31.95 1.11 -21.21
C MET A 291 30.68 0.96 -22.05
N LEU A 292 30.41 -0.23 -22.59
CA LEU A 292 29.15 -0.55 -23.28
C LEU A 292 27.94 -0.46 -22.35
N LYS A 293 28.12 -0.77 -21.06
CA LYS A 293 27.12 -0.53 -20.00
C LYS A 293 26.89 0.94 -19.65
N GLY A 294 27.60 1.88 -20.29
CA GLY A 294 27.41 3.32 -20.07
C GLY A 294 28.25 3.91 -18.93
N LEU A 295 29.13 3.13 -18.28
CA LEU A 295 29.91 3.60 -17.12
C LEU A 295 31.09 4.49 -17.52
N ARG A 296 31.30 5.58 -16.78
CA ARG A 296 32.41 6.54 -16.96
C ARG A 296 33.73 5.96 -16.44
N HIS A 297 34.87 6.43 -16.94
CA HIS A 297 36.18 5.89 -16.56
C HIS A 297 36.43 5.90 -15.05
N LYS A 298 35.97 6.95 -14.35
CA LYS A 298 36.03 7.04 -12.88
C LYS A 298 35.25 5.92 -12.19
N GLU A 299 34.05 5.59 -12.67
CA GLU A 299 33.20 4.53 -12.12
C GLU A 299 33.81 3.15 -12.39
N ILE A 300 34.36 2.95 -13.59
CA ILE A 300 35.07 1.71 -13.98
C ILE A 300 36.31 1.52 -13.11
N ALA A 301 37.06 2.60 -12.83
CA ALA A 301 38.24 2.57 -11.98
C ALA A 301 37.88 2.12 -10.55
N THR A 302 36.78 2.64 -10.00
CA THR A 302 36.24 2.20 -8.70
C THR A 302 35.84 0.72 -8.70
N ILE A 303 35.10 0.26 -9.72
CA ILE A 303 34.64 -1.13 -9.82
C ILE A 303 35.81 -2.11 -9.92
N ARG A 304 36.87 -1.73 -10.66
CA ARG A 304 38.02 -2.60 -10.92
C ARG A 304 39.14 -2.45 -9.88
N GLY A 305 39.01 -1.53 -8.91
CA GLY A 305 40.07 -1.25 -7.94
C GLY A 305 41.37 -0.75 -8.58
N THR A 306 41.29 -0.03 -9.71
CA THR A 306 42.46 0.47 -10.46
C THR A 306 42.41 2.00 -10.60
N SER A 307 43.49 2.61 -11.10
CA SER A 307 43.50 4.07 -11.33
C SER A 307 42.71 4.46 -12.58
N GLU A 308 42.08 5.64 -12.56
CA GLU A 308 41.38 6.19 -13.74
C GLU A 308 42.31 6.33 -14.96
N ARG A 309 43.60 6.62 -14.73
CA ARG A 309 44.62 6.66 -15.78
C ARG A 309 44.83 5.30 -16.44
N THR A 310 44.82 4.23 -15.66
CA THR A 310 44.92 2.85 -16.15
C THR A 310 43.71 2.49 -17.01
N VAL A 311 42.49 2.81 -16.55
CA VAL A 311 41.25 2.58 -17.32
C VAL A 311 41.26 3.37 -18.63
N ARG A 312 41.65 4.65 -18.60
CA ARG A 312 41.73 5.48 -19.81
C ARG A 312 42.75 4.94 -20.81
N THR A 313 43.88 4.44 -20.33
CA THR A 313 44.91 3.82 -21.19
C THR A 313 44.37 2.53 -21.84
N GLN A 314 43.69 1.69 -21.06
CA GLN A 314 43.08 0.45 -21.58
C GLN A 314 41.94 0.74 -22.56
N ALA A 315 41.12 1.76 -22.31
CA ALA A 315 40.06 2.19 -23.23
C ALA A 315 40.64 2.67 -24.58
N LEU A 316 41.74 3.44 -24.57
CA LEU A 316 42.42 3.85 -25.81
C LEU A 316 42.98 2.65 -26.58
N THR A 317 43.53 1.65 -25.88
CA THR A 317 43.99 0.41 -26.51
C THR A 317 42.83 -0.38 -27.12
N VAL A 318 41.67 -0.42 -26.46
CA VAL A 318 40.45 -1.04 -26.99
C VAL A 318 40.04 -0.36 -28.29
N TYR A 319 39.94 0.98 -28.33
CA TYR A 319 39.58 1.71 -29.55
C TYR A 319 40.57 1.46 -30.68
N LYS A 320 41.87 1.51 -30.39
CA LYS A 320 42.93 1.26 -31.37
C LYS A 320 42.85 -0.16 -31.96
N LYS A 321 42.58 -1.17 -31.13
CA LYS A 321 42.43 -2.57 -31.59
C LYS A 321 41.13 -2.80 -32.34
N ALA A 322 40.08 -2.08 -31.99
CA ALA A 322 38.78 -2.14 -32.67
C ALA A 322 38.74 -1.32 -33.97
N GLY A 323 39.70 -0.41 -34.19
CA GLY A 323 39.70 0.51 -35.32
C GLY A 323 38.65 1.62 -35.20
N LEU A 324 38.34 2.05 -33.98
CA LEU A 324 37.30 3.02 -33.66
C LEU A 324 37.92 4.30 -33.08
N ASP A 325 37.28 5.46 -33.29
CA ASP A 325 37.85 6.75 -32.88
C ASP A 325 37.51 7.11 -31.42
N GLY A 326 36.49 6.48 -30.83
CA GLY A 326 36.19 6.67 -29.43
C GLY A 326 35.00 5.90 -28.88
N ARG A 327 34.52 6.38 -27.73
CA ARG A 327 33.47 5.72 -26.94
C ARG A 327 32.16 5.62 -27.70
N THR A 328 31.80 6.69 -28.40
CA THR A 328 30.55 6.80 -29.15
C THR A 328 30.54 5.78 -30.29
N ASP A 329 31.65 5.63 -31.02
CA ASP A 329 31.76 4.66 -32.11
C ASP A 329 31.77 3.23 -31.59
N LEU A 330 32.38 2.98 -30.43
CA LEU A 330 32.31 1.68 -29.77
C LEU A 330 30.87 1.29 -29.40
N ALA A 331 30.08 2.24 -28.87
CA ALA A 331 28.66 1.98 -28.60
C ALA A 331 27.85 1.82 -29.89
N ALA A 332 28.10 2.66 -30.89
CA ALA A 332 27.43 2.63 -32.19
C ALA A 332 27.68 1.32 -32.93
N PHE A 333 28.92 0.82 -32.93
CA PHE A 333 29.31 -0.44 -33.56
C PHE A 333 28.44 -1.62 -33.10
N PHE A 334 28.16 -1.71 -31.80
CA PHE A 334 27.29 -2.76 -31.30
C PHE A 334 25.81 -2.43 -31.53
N LEU A 335 25.39 -1.16 -31.39
CA LEU A 335 24.01 -0.70 -31.56
C LEU A 335 23.46 -0.84 -33.01
N GLU A 336 24.30 -0.68 -34.04
CA GLU A 336 23.88 -0.84 -35.44
C GLU A 336 23.36 -2.25 -35.74
N ASP A 337 24.04 -3.28 -35.22
CA ASP A 337 23.61 -4.68 -35.37
C ASP A 337 22.26 -4.95 -34.65
N PHE A 338 21.96 -4.24 -33.56
CA PHE A 338 20.67 -4.37 -32.86
C PHE A 338 19.51 -3.70 -33.60
N LEU A 339 19.73 -2.51 -34.14
CA LEU A 339 18.68 -1.76 -34.82
C LEU A 339 18.23 -2.49 -36.09
N LEU A 340 19.12 -3.24 -36.73
CA LEU A 340 18.81 -4.09 -37.88
C LEU A 340 18.13 -5.41 -37.50
N ALA A 341 18.34 -5.93 -36.29
CA ALA A 341 17.74 -7.17 -35.81
C ALA A 341 16.33 -6.99 -35.19
N ALA A 342 15.92 -5.78 -34.82
CA ALA A 342 14.74 -5.51 -33.99
C ALA A 342 13.39 -5.34 -34.73
N HIS A 343 13.24 -5.79 -35.98
CA HIS A 343 11.95 -5.76 -36.70
C HIS A 343 11.47 -7.16 -37.07
N PRO A 344 10.40 -7.63 -36.40
CA PRO A 344 9.06 -7.46 -36.96
C PRO A 344 8.04 -7.01 -35.90
N VAL A 345 7.57 -5.76 -36.00
CA VAL A 345 6.35 -5.33 -35.31
C VAL A 345 5.16 -5.96 -36.04
N GLN A 346 4.56 -7.01 -35.49
CA GLN A 346 3.25 -7.48 -35.97
C GLN A 346 2.20 -6.41 -35.65
N PRO A 347 1.41 -5.94 -36.64
CA PRO A 347 0.36 -4.98 -36.38
C PRO A 347 -0.75 -5.64 -35.55
N SER A 348 -1.07 -5.02 -34.41
CA SER A 348 -2.20 -5.42 -33.57
C SER A 348 -3.49 -5.38 -34.39
N ALA A 349 -4.14 -6.53 -34.55
CA ALA A 349 -5.44 -6.64 -35.17
C ALA A 349 -6.44 -5.70 -34.45
N ARG A 350 -6.93 -4.69 -35.17
CA ARG A 350 -8.12 -3.93 -34.77
C ARG A 350 -9.26 -4.93 -34.60
N ARG A 351 -9.84 -4.99 -33.40
CA ARG A 351 -11.13 -5.64 -33.16
C ARG A 351 -12.17 -4.96 -34.03
N ALA A 352 -12.61 -5.67 -35.08
CA ALA A 352 -13.91 -5.48 -35.69
C ALA A 352 -14.88 -6.46 -35.02
N GLY A 353 -16.04 -5.96 -34.59
CA GLY A 353 -17.07 -6.72 -33.90
C GLY A 353 -17.77 -5.84 -32.87
#